data_AF-A0A6N8UMG9-F1
#
_entry.id   AF-A0A6N8UMG9-F1
#
_cell.length_a   1.000
_cell.length_b   1.000
_cell.length_c   1.000
_cell.angle_alpha   90.00
_cell.angle_beta   90.00
_cell.angle_gamma   90.00
#
_symmetry.space_group_name_H-M   'P 1'
#
loop_
_entity.id
_entity.type
_entity.pdbx_description
1 polymer ?
#
loop_
_entity_poly.entity_id
_entity_poly.type
_entity_poly.pdbx_seq_one_letter_code
_entity_poly.pdbx_strand_id
1 'polypeptide(L)'
;MNRDQCIERLREHSRPIASFAEDITVLLKVKNEAIVVSTSRGAIESVDVKSAEDVRIACFDFDTWSTAFDLLVGHIDLASVFLNGRIRSNGYLTLIFPIMSIFQHQRGSVAPE
;
A
#
# COMPACT_ATOMS: atom_id res chain seq x y z
N MET A 1 12.03 5.76 -6.21
CA MET A 1 11.93 5.98 -4.75
C MET A 1 12.42 4.72 -4.02
N ASN A 2 13.08 4.86 -2.88
CA ASN A 2 13.48 3.72 -2.04
C ASN A 2 12.37 3.34 -1.04
N ARG A 3 12.56 2.24 -0.28
CA ARG A 3 11.58 1.75 0.70
C ARG A 3 11.23 2.80 1.75
N ASP A 4 12.24 3.41 2.37
CA ASP A 4 12.04 4.30 3.51
C ASP A 4 11.31 5.60 3.10
N GLN A 5 11.66 6.16 1.93
CA GLN A 5 10.94 7.27 1.31
C GLN A 5 9.48 6.90 1.00
N CYS A 6 9.21 5.66 0.58
CA CYS A 6 7.85 5.19 0.35
C CYS A 6 7.04 5.15 1.65
N ILE A 7 7.63 4.62 2.73
CA ILE A 7 7.01 4.60 4.06
C ILE A 7 6.67 6.01 4.52
N GLU A 8 7.63 6.93 4.45
CA GLU A 8 7.44 8.34 4.85
C GLU A 8 6.30 8.99 4.08
N ARG A 9 6.29 8.88 2.74
CA ARG A 9 5.23 9.47 1.92
C ARG A 9 3.88 8.81 2.13
N LEU A 10 3.81 7.50 2.30
CA LEU A 10 2.54 6.83 2.61
C LEU A 10 1.99 7.30 3.96
N ARG A 11 2.83 7.56 4.96
CA ARG A 11 2.40 8.12 6.25
C ARG A 11 1.81 9.53 6.10
N GLU A 12 2.40 10.38 5.26
CA GLU A 12 1.87 11.73 4.95
C GLU A 12 0.49 11.69 4.28
N HIS A 13 0.19 10.61 3.56
CA HIS A 13 -1.09 10.42 2.85
C HIS A 13 -2.09 9.58 3.66
N SER A 14 -1.65 8.97 4.76
CA SER A 14 -2.52 8.15 5.60
C SER A 14 -3.51 9.01 6.37
N ARG A 15 -4.79 8.63 6.32
CA ARG A 15 -5.80 9.13 7.25
C ARG A 15 -6.43 7.96 7.99
N PRO A 16 -6.60 8.05 9.32
CA PRO A 16 -7.38 7.06 10.04
C PRO A 16 -8.79 7.07 9.48
N ILE A 17 -9.21 5.95 8.89
CA ILE A 17 -10.61 5.74 8.53
C ILE A 17 -11.29 5.13 9.75
N ALA A 18 -12.56 5.48 9.97
CA ALA A 18 -13.40 4.75 10.91
C ALA A 18 -13.34 3.25 10.56
N SER A 19 -12.86 2.47 11.54
CA SER A 19 -12.66 1.01 11.52
C SER A 19 -13.40 0.29 10.40
N PHE A 20 -12.66 -0.42 9.54
CA PHE A 20 -13.25 -1.50 8.76
C PHE A 20 -13.83 -2.54 9.73
N ALA A 21 -14.87 -3.26 9.29
CA ALA A 21 -15.43 -4.36 10.07
C ALA A 21 -14.41 -5.51 10.28
N GLU A 22 -13.38 -5.55 9.44
CA GLU A 22 -12.29 -6.53 9.48
C GLU A 22 -10.93 -5.83 9.34
N ASP A 23 -9.99 -6.27 10.18
CA ASP A 23 -8.59 -5.83 10.15
C ASP A 23 -7.87 -6.50 8.97
N ILE A 24 -7.54 -5.72 7.95
CA ILE A 24 -6.83 -6.20 6.77
C ILE A 24 -5.38 -5.81 6.91
N THR A 25 -4.51 -6.82 6.94
CA THR A 25 -3.06 -6.66 6.88
C THR A 25 -2.58 -7.19 5.53
N VAL A 26 -1.72 -6.42 4.85
CA VAL A 26 -1.09 -6.81 3.58
C VAL A 26 0.43 -6.62 3.64
N LEU A 27 1.14 -7.41 2.86
CA LEU A 27 2.57 -7.31 2.65
C LEU A 27 2.81 -6.68 1.28
N LEU A 28 3.54 -5.56 1.24
CA LEU A 28 4.02 -4.95 0.00
C LEU A 28 5.48 -5.36 -0.17
N LYS A 29 5.83 -5.96 -1.31
CA LYS A 29 7.19 -6.45 -1.59
C LYS A 29 7.73 -5.79 -2.84
N VAL A 30 9.00 -5.43 -2.81
CA VAL A 30 9.79 -5.03 -3.99
C VAL A 30 11.14 -5.71 -3.86
N LYS A 31 11.46 -6.64 -4.76
CA LYS A 31 12.71 -7.43 -4.71
C LYS A 31 12.89 -8.12 -3.34
N ASN A 32 13.89 -7.71 -2.55
CA ASN A 32 14.24 -8.27 -1.24
C ASN A 32 13.79 -7.39 -0.07
N GLU A 33 12.98 -6.38 -0.33
CA GLU A 33 12.46 -5.44 0.66
C GLU A 33 10.95 -5.62 0.81
N ALA A 34 10.43 -5.42 2.02
CA ALA A 34 9.00 -5.40 2.25
C ALA A 34 8.56 -4.37 3.30
N ILE A 35 7.27 -4.03 3.25
CA ILE A 35 6.56 -3.17 4.20
C ILE A 35 5.23 -3.86 4.51
N VAL A 36 4.80 -3.84 5.77
CA VAL A 36 3.46 -4.27 6.18
C VAL A 36 2.56 -3.05 6.35
N VAL A 37 1.35 -3.16 5.82
CA VAL A 37 0.30 -2.14 5.95
C VAL A 37 -0.93 -2.78 6.56
N SER A 38 -1.47 -2.17 7.61
CA SER A 38 -2.69 -2.62 8.29
C SER A 38 -3.75 -1.53 8.38
N THR A 39 -5.00 -1.89 8.09
CA THR A 39 -6.17 -0.99 8.22
C THR A 39 -6.52 -0.67 9.68
N SER A 40 -6.22 -1.56 10.64
CA SER A 40 -6.76 -1.51 12.01
C SER A 40 -6.17 -0.41 12.90
N ARG A 41 -4.98 0.07 12.53
CA ARG A 41 -4.25 1.11 13.28
C ARG A 41 -3.80 2.26 12.38
N GLY A 42 -4.16 2.24 11.09
CA GLY A 42 -3.49 3.05 10.07
C GLY A 42 -1.96 2.86 10.09
N ALA A 43 -1.49 1.74 10.64
CA ALA A 43 -0.10 1.51 10.95
C ALA A 43 0.64 1.03 9.69
N ILE A 44 1.68 1.76 9.34
CA ILE A 44 2.63 1.42 8.29
C ILE A 44 3.92 1.06 9.00
N GLU A 45 4.20 -0.23 9.06
CA GLU A 45 5.34 -0.79 9.77
C GLU A 45 6.31 -1.42 8.78
N SER A 46 7.60 -1.11 8.95
CA SER A 46 8.64 -1.83 8.24
C SER A 46 8.83 -3.18 8.92
N VAL A 47 8.82 -4.25 8.14
CA VAL A 47 9.14 -5.60 8.62
C VAL A 47 10.18 -6.24 7.72
N ASP A 48 10.93 -7.19 8.27
CA ASP A 48 11.76 -8.08 7.46
C ASP A 48 10.85 -9.03 6.69
N VAL A 49 11.15 -9.27 5.40
CA VAL A 49 10.41 -10.19 4.51
C VAL A 49 10.27 -11.57 5.15
N LYS A 50 11.34 -12.06 5.81
CA LYS A 50 11.35 -13.38 6.44
C LYS A 50 10.35 -13.49 7.59
N SER A 51 10.20 -12.43 8.37
CA SER A 51 9.23 -12.38 9.47
C SER A 51 7.79 -12.23 8.98
N ALA A 52 7.59 -11.75 7.74
CA ALA A 52 6.28 -11.54 7.14
C ALA A 52 5.72 -12.78 6.41
N GLU A 53 6.58 -13.67 5.92
CA GLU A 53 6.17 -14.92 5.26
C GLU A 53 5.52 -15.93 6.24
N ASP A 54 5.81 -15.82 7.54
CA ASP A 54 5.20 -16.63 8.59
C ASP A 54 3.76 -16.22 8.92
N VAL A 55 3.34 -15.02 8.50
CA VAL A 55 1.99 -14.53 8.71
C VAL A 55 1.21 -14.73 7.41
N ARG A 56 0.01 -15.34 7.48
CA ARG A 56 -0.89 -15.56 6.32
C ARG A 56 -1.49 -14.25 5.80
N ILE A 57 -0.62 -13.35 5.36
CA ILE A 57 -0.92 -12.00 4.88
C ILE A 57 -1.01 -12.05 3.35
N ALA A 58 -1.96 -11.33 2.77
CA ALA A 58 -1.98 -11.14 1.32
C ALA A 58 -0.74 -10.33 0.89
N CYS A 59 0.07 -10.90 0.00
CA CYS A 59 1.29 -10.28 -0.51
C CYS A 59 1.04 -9.69 -1.90
N PHE A 60 1.54 -8.47 -2.09
CA PHE A 60 1.56 -7.74 -3.35
C PHE A 60 3.01 -7.45 -3.72
N ASP A 61 3.49 -8.07 -4.79
CA ASP A 61 4.83 -7.90 -5.33
C ASP A 61 4.81 -6.84 -6.42
N PHE A 62 5.55 -5.75 -6.22
CA PHE A 62 5.64 -4.61 -7.12
C PHE A 62 7.02 -4.56 -7.79
N ASP A 63 7.05 -4.05 -9.02
CA ASP A 63 8.30 -3.76 -9.73
C ASP A 63 9.15 -2.67 -9.04
N THR A 64 8.50 -1.65 -8.45
CA THR A 64 9.14 -0.53 -7.76
C THR A 64 8.28 0.01 -6.61
N TRP A 65 8.94 0.62 -5.63
CA TRP A 65 8.25 1.35 -4.56
C TRP A 65 7.46 2.57 -5.05
N SER A 66 7.86 3.16 -6.18
CA SER A 66 7.11 4.24 -6.81
C SER A 66 5.76 3.73 -7.32
N THR A 67 5.72 2.56 -7.97
CA THR A 67 4.47 1.91 -8.40
C THR A 67 3.56 1.61 -7.22
N ALA A 68 4.10 1.06 -6.13
CA ALA A 68 3.33 0.77 -4.93
C ALA A 68 2.71 2.04 -4.36
N PHE A 69 3.49 3.11 -4.19
CA PHE A 69 2.99 4.40 -3.72
C PHE A 69 1.92 5.00 -4.62
N ASP A 70 2.21 5.10 -5.93
CA ASP A 70 1.30 5.71 -6.90
C ASP A 70 -0.02 4.94 -6.98
N LEU A 71 0.01 3.60 -6.87
CA LEU A 71 -1.22 2.81 -6.81
C LEU A 71 -1.97 3.07 -5.51
N LEU A 72 -1.30 3.01 -4.36
CA LEU A 72 -1.94 3.12 -3.06
C LEU A 72 -2.59 4.48 -2.82
N VAL A 73 -1.97 5.55 -3.30
CA VAL A 73 -2.51 6.93 -3.22
C VAL A 73 -3.53 7.22 -4.33
N GLY A 74 -3.66 6.34 -5.33
CA GLY A 74 -4.62 6.47 -6.42
C GLY A 74 -4.17 7.38 -7.58
N HIS A 75 -2.86 7.59 -7.76
CA HIS A 75 -2.30 8.26 -8.95
C HIS A 75 -2.41 7.42 -10.21
N ILE A 76 -2.38 6.09 -10.06
CA ILE A 76 -2.51 5.12 -11.15
C ILE A 76 -3.56 4.08 -10.76
N ASP A 77 -4.28 3.54 -11.75
CA ASP A 77 -5.32 2.55 -11.51
C ASP A 77 -4.77 1.12 -11.43
N LEU A 78 -5.45 0.27 -10.64
CA LEU A 78 -5.04 -1.11 -10.41
C LEU A 78 -5.01 -1.94 -11.68
N ALA A 79 -5.95 -1.72 -12.61
CA ALA A 79 -6.04 -2.49 -13.83
C ALA A 79 -4.81 -2.25 -14.72
N SER A 80 -4.40 -1.00 -14.89
CA SER A 80 -3.19 -0.62 -15.62
C SER A 80 -1.94 -1.23 -15.01
N VAL A 81 -1.76 -1.15 -13.68
CA VAL A 81 -0.59 -1.74 -13.01
C VAL A 81 -0.55 -3.26 -13.18
N PHE A 82 -1.70 -3.92 -13.05
CA PHE A 82 -1.82 -5.37 -13.19
C PHE A 82 -1.61 -5.85 -14.63
N LEU A 83 -2.28 -5.25 -15.61
CA LEU A 83 -2.18 -5.65 -17.02
C LEU A 83 -0.77 -5.42 -17.59
N ASN A 84 -0.04 -4.42 -17.09
CA ASN A 84 1.35 -4.18 -17.46
C ASN A 84 2.35 -5.07 -16.68
N GLY A 85 1.88 -5.98 -15.83
CA GLY A 85 2.74 -6.91 -15.06
C GLY A 85 3.57 -6.23 -13.97
N ARG A 86 3.20 -5.03 -13.53
CA ARG A 86 3.92 -4.23 -12.53
C ARG A 86 3.51 -4.55 -11.09
N ILE A 87 2.44 -5.32 -10.91
CA ILE A 87 2.01 -5.90 -9.65
C ILE A 87 1.65 -7.38 -9.83
N ARG A 88 2.01 -8.22 -8.87
CA ARG A 88 1.52 -9.60 -8.71
C ARG A 88 0.93 -9.76 -7.30
N SER A 89 -0.04 -10.65 -7.14
CA SER A 89 -0.60 -10.98 -5.83
C SER A 89 -0.60 -12.49 -5.61
N ASN A 90 -0.29 -12.93 -4.39
CA ASN A 90 -0.41 -14.33 -3.99
C ASN A 90 -1.76 -14.62 -3.29
N GLY A 91 -2.68 -13.66 -3.28
CA GLY A 91 -4.00 -13.75 -2.66
C GLY A 91 -5.09 -13.04 -3.47
N TYR A 92 -6.18 -12.66 -2.81
CA TYR A 92 -7.26 -11.93 -3.45
C TYR A 92 -6.82 -10.51 -3.78
N LEU A 93 -6.71 -10.20 -5.09
CA LEU A 93 -6.32 -8.88 -5.59
C LEU A 93 -7.19 -7.75 -5.01
N THR A 94 -8.46 -8.03 -4.74
CA THR A 94 -9.43 -7.08 -4.17
C THR A 94 -9.08 -6.59 -2.77
N LEU A 95 -8.21 -7.30 -2.03
CA LEU A 95 -7.74 -6.86 -0.71
C LEU A 95 -6.86 -5.61 -0.76
N ILE A 96 -6.42 -5.19 -1.95
CA ILE A 96 -5.71 -3.92 -2.12
C ILE A 96 -6.64 -2.71 -1.94
N PHE A 97 -7.95 -2.83 -2.23
CA PHE A 97 -8.86 -1.68 -2.17
C PHE A 97 -9.07 -1.13 -0.75
N PRO A 98 -9.29 -1.98 0.28
CA PRO A 98 -9.33 -1.50 1.66
C PRO A 98 -8.03 -0.81 2.08
N ILE A 99 -6.87 -1.29 1.61
CA ILE A 99 -5.58 -0.66 1.88
C ILE A 99 -5.45 0.69 1.17
N MET A 100 -5.80 0.77 -0.12
CA MET A 100 -5.80 2.02 -0.89
C MET A 100 -6.66 3.08 -0.21
N SER A 101 -7.81 2.68 0.36
CA SER A 101 -8.73 3.64 0.97
C SER A 101 -8.09 4.43 2.13
N ILE A 102 -7.11 3.86 2.85
CA ILE A 102 -6.37 4.50 3.96
C ILE A 102 -5.67 5.76 3.47
N PHE A 103 -5.27 5.78 2.20
CA PHE A 103 -4.46 6.83 1.62
C PHE A 103 -5.35 7.79 0.83
N GLN A 104 -5.21 9.08 1.14
CA GLN A 104 -5.86 10.11 0.36
C GLN A 104 -4.94 10.65 -0.71
N HIS A 105 -5.45 10.81 -1.93
CA HIS A 105 -4.82 11.68 -2.90
C HIS A 105 -4.88 13.13 -2.41
N GLN A 106 -3.75 13.70 -2.00
CA GLN A 106 -3.68 15.13 -1.71
C GLN A 106 -3.77 15.89 -3.04
N ARG A 107 -4.99 16.22 -3.48
CA ARG A 107 -5.14 17.30 -4.46
C ARG A 107 -4.64 18.57 -3.77
N GLY A 108 -3.66 19.22 -4.39
CA GLY A 108 -3.14 20.50 -3.91
C GLY A 108 -4.27 21.44 -3.51
N SER A 109 -4.03 22.17 -2.42
CA SER A 109 -4.78 23.34 -1.98
C SER A 109 -5.46 24.05 -3.15
N VAL A 110 -6.79 23.97 -3.21
CA VAL A 110 -7.56 24.99 -3.90
C VAL A 110 -7.40 26.24 -3.03
N ALA A 111 -6.81 27.30 -3.59
CA ALA A 111 -6.79 28.59 -2.94
C ALA A 111 -8.24 29.02 -2.66
N PRO A 112 -8.56 29.58 -1.48
CA PRO A 112 -9.88 30.12 -1.24
C PRO A 112 -10.06 31.35 -2.14
N GLU A 113 -11.14 31.37 -2.92
CA GLU A 113 -11.71 32.61 -3.46
C GLU A 113 -12.30 33.46 -2.32
#